data_AF-A0A2A4I9Q0-F1
#
_entry.id   AF-A0A2A4I9Q0-F1
#
_cell.length_a   1.000
_cell.length_b   1.000
_cell.length_c   1.000
_cell.angle_alpha   90.00
_cell.angle_beta   90.00
_cell.angle_gamma   90.00
#
_symmetry.space_group_name_H-M   'P 1'
#
loop_
_entity.id
_entity.type
_entity.pdbx_description
1 polymer ?
#
loop_
_entity_poly.entity_id
_entity_poly.type
_entity_poly.pdbx_seq_one_letter_code
_entity_poly.pdbx_strand_id
1 'polypeptide(L)'
;MSWKPVAPAALLALAACGAAPAPSPTPTPSVAATQDGTFAACRTRADGDPAASQSCADAELARIARTLPGHAEAATRHAAALRALGDDAIARGTFGQGAAAQVAVADAAVRLSQRRAAWLAGGDAPTGRGDPARLGADARAAWSASRATSCAAWPVTDCAARYDALLGAYQPAAEPTPMPEPVTTATGLPLPDCAQVKAAGLVGGALGDAFYRRYPTSLADPKGVDHVALDAAAIDNVVGYLACVATLTDGDPTVADNAAALFASPRHGAAAFAALTARAHADTPEGKGAARFLQQMKAMVE
;
A
#
# COMPACT_ATOMS: atom_id res chain seq x y z
N MET A 1 28.73 -47.32 -63.91
CA MET A 1 27.49 -46.61 -63.52
C MET A 1 27.62 -46.29 -62.05
N SER A 2 28.08 -45.07 -61.77
CA SER A 2 28.39 -44.57 -60.44
C SER A 2 28.14 -43.07 -60.50
N TRP A 3 27.40 -42.56 -59.53
CA TRP A 3 26.87 -41.20 -59.53
C TRP A 3 27.97 -40.15 -59.60
N LYS A 4 27.72 -39.13 -60.42
CA LYS A 4 28.61 -37.98 -60.59
C LYS A 4 28.65 -37.11 -59.33
N PRO A 5 29.83 -36.56 -59.00
CA PRO A 5 30.09 -35.65 -57.88
C PRO A 5 29.94 -34.18 -58.32
N VAL A 6 29.82 -33.24 -57.38
CA VAL A 6 30.55 -31.95 -57.41
C VAL A 6 30.78 -31.47 -55.97
N ALA A 7 32.03 -31.52 -55.55
CA ALA A 7 32.60 -30.69 -54.48
C ALA A 7 33.25 -29.46 -55.16
N PRO A 8 34.08 -28.64 -54.49
CA PRO A 8 33.90 -27.84 -53.28
C PRO A 8 34.35 -26.38 -53.57
N ALA A 9 34.67 -25.66 -52.51
CA ALA A 9 35.69 -24.59 -52.47
C ALA A 9 35.26 -23.24 -53.04
N ALA A 10 35.76 -22.11 -52.54
CA ALA A 10 36.46 -21.69 -51.33
C ALA A 10 36.59 -20.16 -51.54
N LEU A 11 36.77 -19.31 -50.54
CA LEU A 11 38.05 -18.96 -49.92
C LEU A 11 37.75 -17.67 -49.14
N LEU A 12 38.28 -17.61 -47.91
CA LEU A 12 39.08 -16.52 -47.32
C LEU A 12 38.43 -15.12 -47.22
N ALA A 13 38.63 -14.37 -46.13
CA ALA A 13 39.90 -14.16 -45.47
C ALA A 13 39.72 -13.46 -44.10
N LEU A 14 40.49 -13.93 -43.11
CA LEU A 14 41.35 -13.20 -42.16
C LEU A 14 40.77 -11.98 -41.40
N ALA A 15 41.08 -11.67 -40.15
CA ALA A 15 41.88 -12.23 -39.07
C ALA A 15 41.83 -11.17 -37.95
N ALA A 16 41.87 -11.54 -36.66
CA ALA A 16 42.65 -10.81 -35.67
C ALA A 16 42.63 -11.52 -34.29
N CYS A 17 43.85 -11.80 -33.84
CA CYS A 17 44.37 -11.81 -32.46
C CYS A 17 43.70 -12.66 -31.39
N GLY A 18 44.47 -13.65 -30.94
CA GLY A 18 44.20 -14.44 -29.76
C GLY A 18 44.35 -13.67 -28.44
N ALA A 19 43.50 -14.08 -27.50
CA ALA A 19 43.78 -14.09 -26.08
C ALA A 19 43.44 -15.51 -25.57
N ALA A 20 44.24 -16.00 -24.63
CA ALA A 20 44.19 -17.35 -24.06
C ALA A 20 42.77 -17.76 -23.58
N PRO A 21 42.42 -19.06 -23.55
CA PRO A 21 41.14 -19.52 -22.99
C PRO A 21 41.12 -19.17 -21.50
N ALA A 22 40.26 -18.22 -21.14
CA ALA A 22 39.92 -17.96 -19.75
C ALA A 22 39.37 -19.26 -19.11
N PRO A 23 39.74 -19.57 -17.85
CA PRO A 23 39.28 -20.79 -17.19
C PRO A 23 37.76 -20.82 -17.14
N SER A 24 37.19 -21.96 -17.56
CA SER A 24 35.77 -22.25 -17.47
C SER A 24 35.23 -21.85 -16.10
N PRO A 25 34.16 -21.04 -16.01
CA PRO A 25 33.56 -20.75 -14.72
C PRO A 25 33.09 -22.08 -14.13
N THR A 26 33.71 -22.43 -12.99
CA THR A 26 33.27 -23.50 -12.12
C THR A 26 31.78 -23.31 -11.88
N PRO A 27 30.91 -24.32 -12.06
CA PRO A 27 29.51 -24.18 -11.71
C PRO A 27 29.45 -24.00 -10.19
N THR A 28 29.34 -22.75 -9.75
CA THR A 28 28.96 -22.41 -8.40
C THR A 28 27.68 -23.20 -8.11
N PRO A 29 27.60 -23.94 -7.00
CA PRO A 29 26.39 -24.68 -6.67
C PRO A 29 25.25 -23.70 -6.72
N SER A 30 24.36 -23.91 -7.69
CA SER A 30 23.14 -23.14 -7.85
C SER A 30 22.37 -23.38 -6.56
N VAL A 31 22.47 -22.41 -5.64
CA VAL A 31 21.57 -22.32 -4.50
C VAL A 31 20.20 -22.39 -5.13
N ALA A 32 19.46 -23.47 -4.84
CA ALA A 32 18.15 -23.72 -5.38
C ALA A 32 17.33 -22.43 -5.18
N ALA A 33 17.18 -21.66 -6.26
CA ALA A 33 16.36 -20.48 -6.26
C ALA A 33 14.94 -21.01 -5.98
N THR A 34 14.49 -20.83 -4.75
CA THR A 34 13.09 -21.05 -4.40
C THR A 34 12.26 -20.27 -5.41
N GLN A 35 11.34 -20.97 -6.04
CA GLN A 35 10.63 -20.54 -7.25
C GLN A 35 9.77 -19.29 -7.04
N ASP A 36 9.59 -18.85 -5.80
CA ASP A 36 9.04 -17.55 -5.41
C ASP A 36 9.93 -16.36 -5.86
N GLY A 37 11.22 -16.61 -6.13
CA GLY A 37 12.18 -15.59 -6.53
C GLY A 37 12.02 -15.07 -7.96
N THR A 38 11.38 -15.82 -8.87
CA THR A 38 11.26 -15.40 -10.29
C THR A 38 10.23 -14.29 -10.47
N PHE A 39 9.07 -14.39 -9.84
CA PHE A 39 8.07 -13.33 -9.84
C PHE A 39 8.59 -12.09 -9.10
N ALA A 40 9.20 -12.27 -7.92
CA ALA A 40 9.78 -11.17 -7.16
C ALA A 40 10.86 -10.42 -7.95
N ALA A 41 11.77 -11.13 -8.64
CA ALA A 41 12.78 -10.52 -9.50
C ALA A 41 12.20 -9.87 -10.77
N CYS A 42 11.10 -10.40 -11.32
CA CYS A 42 10.38 -9.78 -12.43
C CYS A 42 9.74 -8.46 -11.97
N ARG A 43 9.06 -8.49 -10.82
CA ARG A 43 8.42 -7.33 -10.20
C ARG A 43 9.42 -6.22 -9.86
N THR A 44 10.60 -6.56 -9.32
CA THR A 44 11.66 -5.58 -9.07
C THR A 44 12.14 -4.90 -10.36
N ARG A 45 12.22 -5.66 -11.47
CA ARG A 45 12.59 -5.08 -12.79
C ARG A 45 11.47 -4.23 -13.41
N ALA A 46 10.22 -4.50 -13.07
CA ALA A 46 9.08 -3.72 -13.53
C ALA A 46 9.02 -2.33 -12.89
N ASP A 47 9.64 -2.13 -11.71
CA ASP A 47 9.77 -0.83 -11.01
C ASP A 47 8.46 -0.04 -10.88
N GLY A 48 7.35 -0.76 -10.63
CA GLY A 48 6.02 -0.16 -10.48
C GLY A 48 5.30 0.18 -11.79
N ASP A 49 5.85 -0.14 -12.96
CA ASP A 49 5.16 -0.04 -14.24
C ASP A 49 3.98 -1.04 -14.31
N PRO A 50 2.72 -0.59 -14.49
CA PRO A 50 1.56 -1.47 -14.44
C PRO A 50 1.55 -2.55 -15.52
N ALA A 51 1.99 -2.23 -16.74
CA ALA A 51 1.95 -3.18 -17.85
C ALA A 51 3.01 -4.28 -17.69
N ALA A 52 4.21 -3.90 -17.25
CA ALA A 52 5.28 -4.83 -16.92
C ALA A 52 4.92 -5.70 -15.70
N SER A 53 4.34 -5.11 -14.65
CA SER A 53 3.86 -5.86 -13.48
C SER A 53 2.76 -6.86 -13.85
N GLN A 54 1.81 -6.46 -14.70
CA GLN A 54 0.76 -7.36 -15.19
C GLN A 54 1.36 -8.51 -16.02
N SER A 55 2.32 -8.23 -16.91
CA SER A 55 3.01 -9.27 -17.70
C SER A 55 3.76 -10.27 -16.81
N CYS A 56 4.44 -9.79 -15.76
CA CYS A 56 5.07 -10.64 -14.75
C CYS A 56 4.05 -11.52 -14.03
N ALA A 57 2.88 -10.96 -13.66
CA ALA A 57 1.82 -11.69 -13.00
C ALA A 57 1.21 -12.76 -13.93
N ASP A 58 0.91 -12.42 -15.19
CA ASP A 58 0.35 -13.36 -16.16
C ASP A 58 1.28 -14.56 -16.41
N ALA A 59 2.59 -14.32 -16.53
CA ALA A 59 3.57 -15.39 -16.67
C ALA A 59 3.60 -16.31 -15.44
N GLU A 60 3.52 -15.74 -14.25
CA GLU A 60 3.51 -16.48 -12.99
C GLU A 60 2.20 -17.25 -12.79
N LEU A 61 1.05 -16.65 -13.11
CA LEU A 61 -0.26 -17.33 -13.08
C LEU A 61 -0.30 -18.51 -14.06
N ALA A 62 0.26 -18.35 -15.27
CA ALA A 62 0.39 -19.44 -16.23
C ALA A 62 1.29 -20.57 -15.71
N ARG A 63 2.36 -20.23 -14.97
CA ARG A 63 3.23 -21.20 -14.30
C ARG A 63 2.48 -21.95 -13.20
N ILE A 64 1.79 -21.24 -12.32
CA ILE A 64 1.00 -21.81 -11.22
C ILE A 64 -0.07 -22.76 -11.78
N ALA A 65 -0.76 -22.37 -12.85
CA ALA A 65 -1.77 -23.23 -13.48
C ALA A 65 -1.22 -24.59 -13.93
N ARG A 66 0.05 -24.66 -14.34
CA ARG A 66 0.71 -25.93 -14.72
C ARG A 66 1.03 -26.84 -13.54
N THR A 67 1.09 -26.30 -12.31
CA THR A 67 1.36 -27.09 -11.09
C THR A 67 0.15 -27.90 -10.63
N LEU A 68 -1.04 -27.59 -11.14
CA LEU A 68 -2.29 -28.31 -10.87
C LEU A 68 -2.80 -28.99 -12.16
N PRO A 69 -2.13 -30.05 -12.65
CA PRO A 69 -2.47 -30.68 -13.91
C PRO A 69 -3.83 -31.40 -13.86
N GLY A 70 -4.43 -31.63 -15.04
CA GLY A 70 -5.61 -32.48 -15.20
C GLY A 70 -6.97 -31.77 -15.15
N HIS A 71 -7.01 -30.46 -14.84
CA HIS A 71 -8.27 -29.73 -14.61
C HIS A 71 -8.30 -28.35 -15.30
N ALA A 72 -8.21 -28.34 -16.64
CA ALA A 72 -8.16 -27.13 -17.45
C ALA A 72 -9.36 -26.19 -17.24
N GLU A 73 -10.57 -26.73 -17.05
CA GLU A 73 -11.76 -25.91 -16.79
C GLU A 73 -11.62 -25.13 -15.47
N ALA A 74 -11.12 -25.77 -14.41
CA ALA A 74 -10.92 -25.10 -13.13
C ALA A 74 -9.89 -23.97 -13.23
N ALA A 75 -8.83 -24.17 -14.02
CA ALA A 75 -7.84 -23.11 -14.30
C ALA A 75 -8.47 -21.92 -15.06
N THR A 76 -9.26 -22.19 -16.11
CA THR A 76 -9.97 -21.15 -16.87
C THR A 76 -10.93 -20.36 -16.00
N ARG A 77 -11.73 -21.05 -15.17
CA ARG A 77 -12.67 -20.41 -14.24
C ARG A 77 -11.95 -19.60 -13.17
N HIS A 78 -10.80 -20.08 -12.69
CA HIS A 78 -9.95 -19.32 -11.76
C HIS A 78 -9.40 -18.04 -12.39
N ALA A 79 -8.87 -18.11 -13.60
CA ALA A 79 -8.39 -16.93 -14.32
C ALA A 79 -9.51 -15.90 -14.60
N ALA A 80 -10.72 -16.37 -14.89
CA ALA A 80 -11.90 -15.49 -15.02
C ALA A 80 -12.28 -14.83 -13.69
N ALA A 81 -12.23 -15.58 -12.58
CA ALA A 81 -12.49 -15.04 -11.26
C ALA A 81 -11.45 -14.00 -10.83
N LEU A 82 -10.16 -14.22 -11.10
CA LEU A 82 -9.10 -13.24 -10.78
C LEU A 82 -9.32 -11.91 -11.52
N ARG A 83 -9.70 -11.96 -12.80
CA ARG A 83 -10.02 -10.76 -13.59
C ARG A 83 -11.21 -10.01 -12.97
N ALA A 84 -12.33 -10.71 -12.74
CA ALA A 84 -13.51 -10.09 -12.14
C ALA A 84 -13.26 -9.54 -10.73
N LEU A 85 -12.43 -10.21 -9.92
CA LEU A 85 -12.00 -9.72 -8.60
C LEU A 85 -11.13 -8.47 -8.71
N GLY A 86 -10.23 -8.39 -9.69
CA GLY A 86 -9.42 -7.21 -9.98
C GLY A 86 -10.28 -6.00 -10.35
N ASP A 87 -11.19 -6.19 -11.30
CA ASP A 87 -12.12 -5.14 -11.75
C ASP A 87 -13.01 -4.65 -10.60
N ASP A 88 -13.57 -5.57 -9.80
CA ASP A 88 -14.37 -5.26 -8.62
C ASP A 88 -13.56 -4.51 -7.55
N ALA A 89 -12.32 -4.92 -7.29
CA ALA A 89 -11.48 -4.27 -6.29
C ALA A 89 -11.07 -2.85 -6.70
N ILE A 90 -10.82 -2.60 -7.99
CA ILE A 90 -10.59 -1.25 -8.53
C ILE A 90 -11.86 -0.42 -8.41
N ALA A 91 -13.01 -0.95 -8.84
CA ALA A 91 -14.29 -0.25 -8.77
C ALA A 91 -14.69 0.12 -7.34
N ARG A 92 -14.41 -0.75 -6.36
CA ARG A 92 -14.63 -0.50 -4.93
C ARG A 92 -13.52 0.34 -4.27
N GLY A 93 -12.47 0.72 -4.99
CA GLY A 93 -11.33 1.46 -4.45
C GLY A 93 -10.52 0.69 -3.41
N THR A 94 -10.60 -0.65 -3.38
CA THR A 94 -9.97 -1.51 -2.37
C THR A 94 -8.45 -1.37 -2.35
N PHE A 95 -7.84 -1.09 -3.51
CA PHE A 95 -6.40 -0.89 -3.66
C PHE A 95 -6.02 0.56 -4.02
N GLY A 96 -6.90 1.52 -3.75
CA GLY A 96 -6.73 2.90 -4.22
C GLY A 96 -7.10 3.07 -5.71
N GLN A 97 -6.45 4.02 -6.39
CA GLN A 97 -6.77 4.41 -7.77
C GLN A 97 -5.53 4.41 -8.68
N GLY A 98 -5.75 4.34 -9.99
CA GLY A 98 -4.72 4.51 -11.02
C GLY A 98 -3.72 3.34 -11.11
N ALA A 99 -2.51 3.65 -11.60
CA ALA A 99 -1.44 2.69 -11.86
C ALA A 99 -1.07 1.82 -10.63
N ALA A 100 -1.03 2.43 -9.44
CA ALA A 100 -0.70 1.71 -8.20
C ALA A 100 -1.76 0.63 -7.86
N ALA A 101 -3.05 0.92 -8.11
CA ALA A 101 -4.11 -0.05 -7.90
C ALA A 101 -3.97 -1.26 -8.83
N GLN A 102 -3.56 -1.03 -10.09
CA GLN A 102 -3.33 -2.11 -11.06
C GLN A 102 -2.16 -3.02 -10.63
N VAL A 103 -1.06 -2.44 -10.17
CA VAL A 103 0.08 -3.20 -9.62
C VAL A 103 -0.35 -4.01 -8.39
N ALA A 104 -1.11 -3.41 -7.48
CA ALA A 104 -1.61 -4.09 -6.28
C ALA A 104 -2.56 -5.26 -6.61
N VAL A 105 -3.42 -5.12 -7.64
CA VAL A 105 -4.28 -6.20 -8.14
C VAL A 105 -3.46 -7.35 -8.71
N ALA A 106 -2.44 -7.07 -9.52
CA ALA A 106 -1.56 -8.09 -10.08
C ALA A 106 -0.83 -8.88 -8.97
N ASP A 107 -0.30 -8.17 -7.98
CA ASP A 107 0.34 -8.75 -6.81
C ASP A 107 -0.63 -9.59 -5.96
N ALA A 108 -1.87 -9.12 -5.78
CA ALA A 108 -2.91 -9.85 -5.05
C ALA A 108 -3.34 -11.14 -5.78
N ALA A 109 -3.45 -11.10 -7.12
CA ALA A 109 -3.80 -12.25 -7.94
C ALA A 109 -2.76 -13.37 -7.79
N VAL A 110 -1.47 -13.03 -7.90
CA VAL A 110 -0.37 -14.00 -7.76
C VAL A 110 -0.39 -14.64 -6.37
N ARG A 111 -0.46 -13.83 -5.30
CA ARG A 111 -0.50 -14.35 -3.92
C ARG A 111 -1.70 -15.28 -3.69
N LEU A 112 -2.87 -14.92 -4.21
CA LEU A 112 -4.08 -15.73 -4.10
C LEU A 112 -3.89 -17.08 -4.82
N SER A 113 -3.40 -17.06 -6.06
CA SER A 113 -3.18 -18.27 -6.85
C SER A 113 -2.11 -19.18 -6.26
N GLN A 114 -1.04 -18.62 -5.70
CA GLN A 114 -0.01 -19.40 -5.00
C GLN A 114 -0.60 -20.12 -3.79
N ARG A 115 -1.37 -19.43 -2.93
CA ARG A 115 -2.04 -20.05 -1.78
C ARG A 115 -3.03 -21.12 -2.20
N ARG A 116 -3.83 -20.85 -3.24
CA ARG A 116 -4.76 -21.82 -3.81
C ARG A 116 -4.03 -23.07 -4.28
N ALA A 117 -2.95 -22.92 -5.04
CA ALA A 117 -2.22 -24.06 -5.58
C ALA A 117 -1.52 -24.87 -4.50
N ALA A 118 -0.87 -24.21 -3.53
CA ALA A 118 -0.23 -24.88 -2.41
C ALA A 118 -1.24 -25.72 -1.60
N TRP A 119 -2.41 -25.14 -1.29
CA TRP A 119 -3.47 -25.84 -0.58
C TRP A 119 -4.03 -27.03 -1.36
N LEU A 120 -4.37 -26.85 -2.64
CA LEU A 120 -4.91 -27.93 -3.47
C LEU A 120 -3.90 -29.05 -3.73
N ALA A 121 -2.61 -28.77 -3.61
CA ALA A 121 -1.53 -29.76 -3.64
C ALA A 121 -1.33 -30.50 -2.30
N GLY A 122 -2.18 -30.26 -1.30
CA GLY A 122 -2.11 -30.90 0.02
C GLY A 122 -1.39 -30.09 1.10
N GLY A 123 -1.04 -28.84 0.82
CA GLY A 123 -0.49 -27.90 1.80
C GLY A 123 -1.54 -27.34 2.76
N ASP A 124 -1.11 -26.38 3.58
CA ASP A 124 -1.96 -25.79 4.63
C ASP A 124 -3.24 -25.16 4.07
N ALA A 125 -4.35 -25.43 4.75
CA ALA A 125 -5.64 -24.88 4.37
C ALA A 125 -5.67 -23.36 4.60
N PRO A 126 -6.19 -22.56 3.65
CA PRO A 126 -6.37 -21.14 3.84
C PRO A 126 -7.19 -20.86 5.10
N THR A 127 -6.71 -19.89 5.88
CA THR A 127 -7.37 -19.38 7.08
C THR A 127 -7.81 -17.95 6.80
N GLY A 128 -9.04 -17.61 7.21
CA GLY A 128 -9.62 -16.29 6.93
C GLY A 128 -11.13 -16.29 6.98
N ARG A 129 -11.72 -15.08 6.91
CA ARG A 129 -13.16 -14.83 6.85
C ARG A 129 -13.53 -14.14 5.54
N GLY A 130 -13.04 -14.67 4.42
CA GLY A 130 -13.44 -14.18 3.11
C GLY A 130 -14.95 -14.40 2.93
N ASP A 131 -15.64 -13.35 2.50
CA ASP A 131 -17.09 -13.33 2.36
C ASP A 131 -17.47 -12.93 0.92
N PRO A 132 -17.87 -13.88 0.07
CA PRO A 132 -18.31 -13.59 -1.29
C PRO A 132 -19.47 -12.58 -1.37
N ALA A 133 -20.26 -12.39 -0.31
CA ALA A 133 -21.34 -11.41 -0.26
C ALA A 133 -20.83 -9.95 -0.26
N ARG A 134 -19.55 -9.71 0.01
CA ARG A 134 -18.92 -8.38 -0.08
C ARG A 134 -18.43 -8.01 -1.48
N LEU A 135 -18.44 -8.97 -2.42
CA LEU A 135 -18.07 -8.74 -3.81
C LEU A 135 -19.25 -8.15 -4.60
N GLY A 136 -18.96 -7.36 -5.64
CA GLY A 136 -19.93 -7.01 -6.68
C GLY A 136 -20.50 -8.25 -7.38
N ALA A 137 -21.63 -8.08 -8.06
CA ALA A 137 -22.40 -9.19 -8.64
C ALA A 137 -21.57 -10.07 -9.60
N ASP A 138 -20.82 -9.46 -10.51
CA ASP A 138 -20.02 -10.16 -11.51
C ASP A 138 -18.84 -10.92 -10.88
N ALA A 139 -18.12 -10.27 -9.96
CA ALA A 139 -17.05 -10.90 -9.21
C ALA A 139 -17.55 -12.06 -8.34
N ARG A 140 -18.71 -11.91 -7.69
CA ARG A 140 -19.35 -12.97 -6.91
C ARG A 140 -19.75 -14.16 -7.78
N ALA A 141 -20.32 -13.91 -8.96
CA ALA A 141 -20.71 -14.96 -9.90
C ALA A 141 -19.49 -15.72 -10.43
N ALA A 142 -18.45 -15.00 -10.87
CA ALA A 142 -17.21 -15.59 -11.36
C ALA A 142 -16.49 -16.39 -10.27
N TRP A 143 -16.43 -15.85 -9.04
CA TRP A 143 -15.86 -16.53 -7.89
C TRP A 143 -16.61 -17.83 -7.55
N SER A 144 -17.94 -17.77 -7.48
CA SER A 144 -18.78 -18.93 -7.18
C SER A 144 -18.61 -20.05 -8.21
N ALA A 145 -18.52 -19.70 -9.50
CA ALA A 145 -18.26 -20.66 -10.57
C ALA A 145 -16.86 -21.29 -10.43
N SER A 146 -15.83 -20.49 -10.17
CA SER A 146 -14.46 -20.97 -9.94
C SER A 146 -14.36 -21.90 -8.73
N ARG A 147 -15.02 -21.56 -7.63
CA ARG A 147 -15.12 -22.38 -6.42
C ARG A 147 -15.78 -23.73 -6.72
N ALA A 148 -16.95 -23.72 -7.38
CA ALA A 148 -17.67 -24.94 -7.73
C ALA A 148 -16.83 -25.89 -8.59
N THR A 149 -16.22 -25.38 -9.67
CA THR A 149 -15.36 -26.19 -10.55
C THR A 149 -14.10 -26.69 -9.84
N SER A 150 -13.49 -25.87 -8.98
CA SER A 150 -12.31 -26.27 -8.21
C SER A 150 -12.63 -27.36 -7.18
N CYS A 151 -13.73 -27.23 -6.44
CA CYS A 151 -14.11 -28.23 -5.44
C CYS A 151 -14.59 -29.54 -6.05
N ALA A 152 -15.11 -29.52 -7.27
CA ALA A 152 -15.41 -30.74 -8.03
C ALA A 152 -14.12 -31.43 -8.54
N ALA A 153 -13.12 -30.64 -8.95
CA ALA A 153 -11.84 -31.14 -9.45
C ALA A 153 -10.95 -31.72 -8.35
N TRP A 154 -10.89 -31.06 -7.19
CA TRP A 154 -10.06 -31.45 -6.05
C TRP A 154 -10.95 -31.62 -4.80
N PRO A 155 -11.37 -32.85 -4.47
CA PRO A 155 -12.21 -33.11 -3.31
C PRO A 155 -11.36 -32.98 -2.03
N VAL A 156 -11.49 -31.83 -1.38
CA VAL A 156 -10.85 -31.51 -0.10
C VAL A 156 -11.91 -31.12 0.93
N THR A 157 -11.66 -31.41 2.20
CA THR A 157 -12.58 -31.10 3.30
C THR A 157 -12.86 -29.60 3.38
N ASP A 158 -14.12 -29.23 3.57
CA ASP A 158 -14.59 -27.84 3.65
C ASP A 158 -14.17 -26.98 2.45
N CYS A 159 -14.04 -27.58 1.26
CA CYS A 159 -13.47 -26.91 0.09
C CYS A 159 -14.09 -25.53 -0.16
N ALA A 160 -15.42 -25.41 -0.11
CA ALA A 160 -16.07 -24.13 -0.37
C ALA A 160 -15.63 -23.03 0.61
N ALA A 161 -15.63 -23.32 1.92
CA ALA A 161 -15.24 -22.37 2.95
C ALA A 161 -13.74 -22.02 2.88
N ARG A 162 -12.89 -23.02 2.60
CA ARG A 162 -11.43 -22.82 2.44
C ARG A 162 -11.09 -22.06 1.17
N TYR A 163 -11.84 -22.28 0.10
CA TYR A 163 -11.73 -21.49 -1.11
C TYR A 163 -12.10 -20.04 -0.82
N ASP A 164 -13.24 -19.77 -0.18
CA ASP A 164 -13.67 -18.41 0.15
C ASP A 164 -12.67 -17.69 1.07
N ALA A 165 -12.00 -18.40 1.98
CA ALA A 165 -10.92 -17.82 2.81
C ALA A 165 -9.76 -17.23 1.99
N LEU A 166 -9.56 -17.64 0.74
CA LEU A 166 -8.57 -17.04 -0.18
C LEU A 166 -8.91 -15.59 -0.55
N LEU A 167 -10.18 -15.15 -0.42
CA LEU A 167 -10.61 -13.79 -0.72
C LEU A 167 -9.98 -12.74 0.21
N GLY A 168 -9.34 -13.13 1.31
CA GLY A 168 -8.69 -12.18 2.23
C GLY A 168 -7.69 -11.23 1.55
N ALA A 169 -7.13 -11.60 0.39
CA ALA A 169 -6.28 -10.70 -0.40
C ALA A 169 -7.04 -9.57 -1.11
N TYR A 170 -8.33 -9.75 -1.43
CA TYR A 170 -9.21 -8.79 -2.13
C TYR A 170 -10.27 -8.18 -1.21
N GLN A 171 -10.32 -8.68 0.02
CA GLN A 171 -11.18 -8.23 1.08
C GLN A 171 -10.28 -8.01 2.28
N PRO A 172 -9.63 -6.83 2.38
CA PRO A 172 -9.09 -6.43 3.66
C PRO A 172 -10.18 -6.65 4.71
N ALA A 173 -9.76 -7.13 5.88
CA ALA A 173 -10.65 -7.37 7.01
C ALA A 173 -11.65 -6.22 7.03
N ALA A 174 -12.96 -6.54 7.03
CA ALA A 174 -13.96 -5.50 7.19
C ALA A 174 -13.46 -4.63 8.33
N GLU A 175 -13.28 -3.32 8.08
CA GLU A 175 -13.05 -2.41 9.19
C GLU A 175 -14.13 -2.77 10.21
N PRO A 176 -13.74 -3.11 11.45
CA PRO A 176 -14.71 -3.43 12.47
C PRO A 176 -15.77 -2.34 12.39
N THR A 177 -17.03 -2.74 12.22
CA THR A 177 -18.16 -1.82 12.22
C THR A 177 -17.90 -0.89 13.40
N PRO A 178 -17.76 0.43 13.18
CA PRO A 178 -17.33 1.29 14.27
C PRO A 178 -18.39 1.18 15.34
N MET A 179 -18.08 0.44 16.41
CA MET A 179 -18.61 0.79 17.69
C MET A 179 -18.24 2.27 17.87
N PRO A 180 -19.16 3.14 18.32
CA PRO A 180 -18.75 4.49 18.67
C PRO A 180 -17.56 4.36 19.62
N GLU A 181 -16.37 4.70 19.12
CA GLU A 181 -15.18 4.69 19.95
C GLU A 181 -15.49 5.63 21.11
N PRO A 182 -15.20 5.21 22.37
CA PRO A 182 -15.43 6.08 23.49
C PRO A 182 -14.69 7.38 23.21
N VAL A 183 -15.43 8.49 23.19
CA VAL A 183 -14.86 9.83 23.04
C VAL A 183 -13.71 9.94 24.04
N THR A 184 -12.49 10.03 23.54
CA THR A 184 -11.33 10.13 24.40
C THR A 184 -11.20 11.57 24.85
N THR A 185 -11.05 11.78 26.15
CA THR A 185 -10.65 13.07 26.68
C THR A 185 -9.26 13.41 26.15
N ALA A 186 -9.02 14.69 25.83
CA ALA A 186 -7.76 15.15 25.28
C ALA A 186 -6.60 15.07 26.29
N THR A 187 -6.03 13.87 26.44
CA THR A 187 -4.87 13.62 27.29
C THR A 187 -3.69 14.44 26.77
N GLY A 188 -3.05 15.21 27.66
CA GLY A 188 -1.92 16.08 27.29
C GLY A 188 -2.30 17.54 26.98
N LEU A 189 -3.56 17.93 27.14
CA LEU A 189 -3.99 19.33 27.15
C LEU A 189 -4.15 19.87 28.60
N PRO A 190 -3.97 21.18 28.83
CA PRO A 190 -3.58 22.21 27.86
C PRO A 190 -2.10 22.15 27.49
N LEU A 191 -1.80 22.56 26.26
CA LEU A 191 -0.43 22.80 25.79
C LEU A 191 0.11 24.12 26.34
N PRO A 192 1.45 24.26 26.47
CA PRO A 192 2.04 25.52 26.91
C PRO A 192 1.65 26.68 26.00
N ASP A 193 1.38 27.84 26.59
CA ASP A 193 1.17 29.05 25.80
C ASP A 193 2.49 29.56 25.19
N CYS A 194 2.41 30.55 24.30
CA CYS A 194 3.60 31.04 23.60
C CYS A 194 4.63 31.70 24.53
N ALA A 195 4.20 32.28 25.65
CA ALA A 195 5.12 32.85 26.63
C ALA A 195 5.91 31.73 27.32
N GLN A 196 5.26 30.63 27.68
CA GLN A 196 5.88 29.44 28.27
C GLN A 196 6.82 28.73 27.28
N VAL A 197 6.46 28.62 26.00
CA VAL A 197 7.34 28.05 24.97
C VAL A 197 8.62 28.88 24.81
N LYS A 198 8.48 30.21 24.76
CA LYS A 198 9.64 31.12 24.69
C LYS A 198 10.51 31.08 25.94
N ALA A 199 9.89 31.05 27.12
CA ALA A 199 10.60 30.99 28.40
C ALA A 199 11.44 29.71 28.54
N ALA A 200 11.07 28.62 27.87
CA ALA A 200 11.87 27.40 27.84
C ALA A 200 13.19 27.55 27.06
N GLY A 201 13.36 28.60 26.25
CA GLY A 201 14.60 28.92 25.55
C GLY A 201 15.06 27.86 24.53
N LEU A 202 14.16 26.98 24.09
CA LEU A 202 14.46 25.90 23.16
C LEU A 202 14.49 26.42 21.72
N VAL A 203 15.50 26.02 20.95
CA VAL A 203 15.68 26.41 19.54
C VAL A 203 16.07 25.20 18.68
N GLY A 204 15.76 25.26 17.39
CA GLY A 204 16.11 24.22 16.42
C GLY A 204 15.59 22.82 16.83
N GLY A 205 16.44 21.79 16.70
CA GLY A 205 16.07 20.41 17.02
C GLY A 205 15.51 20.19 18.43
N ALA A 206 15.99 20.94 19.43
CA ALA A 206 15.50 20.83 20.81
C ALA A 206 14.05 21.32 20.98
N LEU A 207 13.64 22.31 20.17
CA LEU A 207 12.25 22.77 20.09
C LEU A 207 11.39 21.72 19.37
N GLY A 208 11.90 21.09 18.32
CA GLY A 208 11.26 19.96 17.63
C GLY A 208 11.02 18.76 18.55
N ASP A 209 12.02 18.33 19.32
CA ASP A 209 11.89 17.23 20.28
C ASP A 209 10.89 17.54 21.42
N ALA A 210 10.81 18.80 21.83
CA ALA A 210 9.81 19.24 22.79
C ALA A 210 8.40 19.27 22.17
N PHE A 211 8.29 19.63 20.90
CA PHE A 211 7.04 19.55 20.14
C PHE A 211 6.53 18.11 20.05
N TYR A 212 7.35 17.16 19.59
CA TYR A 212 6.95 15.75 19.47
C TYR A 212 6.55 15.10 20.80
N ARG A 213 7.15 15.52 21.92
CA ARG A 213 6.77 15.00 23.25
C ARG A 213 5.47 15.59 23.80
N ARG A 214 5.12 16.82 23.40
CA ARG A 214 4.01 17.57 23.98
C ARG A 214 2.76 17.49 23.12
N TYR A 215 2.91 17.53 21.80
CA TYR A 215 1.78 17.50 20.88
C TYR A 215 1.12 16.12 20.93
N PRO A 216 -0.17 16.01 21.29
CA PRO A 216 -0.83 14.72 21.41
C PRO A 216 -0.85 13.98 20.08
N THR A 217 -0.41 12.73 20.08
CA THR A 217 -0.38 11.89 18.86
C THR A 217 -1.77 11.68 18.27
N SER A 218 -2.82 11.68 19.11
CA SER A 218 -4.21 11.63 18.66
C SER A 218 -4.64 12.85 17.84
N LEU A 219 -4.00 14.01 18.03
CA LEU A 219 -4.23 15.22 17.23
C LEU A 219 -3.36 15.28 15.97
N ALA A 220 -2.34 14.43 15.87
CA ALA A 220 -1.50 14.27 14.69
C ALA A 220 -1.99 13.15 13.75
N ASP A 221 -2.84 12.24 14.25
CA ASP A 221 -3.37 11.11 13.49
C ASP A 221 -4.73 11.47 12.85
N PRO A 222 -4.88 11.43 11.51
CA PRO A 222 -6.16 11.64 10.83
C PRO A 222 -7.27 10.70 11.31
N LYS A 223 -6.93 9.50 11.78
CA LYS A 223 -7.91 8.55 12.31
C LYS A 223 -8.28 8.82 13.76
N GLY A 224 -7.39 9.42 14.55
CA GLY A 224 -7.61 9.67 15.97
C GLY A 224 -8.30 11.00 16.27
N VAL A 225 -8.06 12.01 15.46
CA VAL A 225 -8.41 13.41 15.78
C VAL A 225 -9.91 13.65 15.93
N ASP A 226 -10.75 12.98 15.13
CA ASP A 226 -12.21 13.12 15.18
C ASP A 226 -12.84 12.49 16.44
N HIS A 227 -12.10 11.62 17.13
CA HIS A 227 -12.52 10.94 18.35
C HIS A 227 -12.12 11.68 19.63
N VAL A 228 -11.33 12.76 19.51
CA VAL A 228 -10.93 13.59 20.65
C VAL A 228 -12.02 14.61 20.98
N ALA A 229 -12.47 14.67 22.24
CA ALA A 229 -13.31 15.77 22.70
C ALA A 229 -12.49 17.06 22.84
N LEU A 230 -12.63 17.97 21.88
CA LEU A 230 -12.11 19.33 21.96
C LEU A 230 -13.27 20.33 22.01
N ASP A 231 -13.34 21.09 23.10
CA ASP A 231 -14.18 22.28 23.17
C ASP A 231 -13.47 23.50 22.55
N ALA A 232 -14.16 24.64 22.48
CA ALA A 232 -13.61 25.85 21.87
C ALA A 232 -12.32 26.33 22.56
N ALA A 233 -12.21 26.19 23.88
CA ALA A 233 -11.02 26.60 24.62
C ALA A 233 -9.82 25.67 24.35
N ALA A 234 -10.07 24.37 24.23
CA ALA A 234 -9.06 23.39 23.85
C ALA A 234 -8.56 23.62 22.42
N ILE A 235 -9.46 23.86 21.46
CA ILE A 235 -9.09 24.20 20.08
C ILE A 235 -8.23 25.47 20.05
N ASP A 236 -8.66 26.51 20.78
CA ASP A 236 -7.93 27.77 20.86
C ASP A 236 -6.52 27.59 21.46
N ASN A 237 -6.39 26.80 22.54
CA ASN A 237 -5.12 26.47 23.15
C ASN A 237 -4.19 25.72 22.18
N VAL A 238 -4.68 24.67 21.53
CA VAL A 238 -3.90 23.86 20.59
C VAL A 238 -3.43 24.68 19.41
N VAL A 239 -4.31 25.46 18.80
CA VAL A 239 -3.97 26.33 17.66
C VAL A 239 -2.99 27.42 18.07
N GLY A 240 -3.11 27.96 19.29
CA GLY A 240 -2.15 28.92 19.84
C GLY A 240 -0.75 28.34 20.01
N TYR A 241 -0.67 27.10 20.50
CA TYR A 241 0.60 26.38 20.61
C TYR A 241 1.21 26.13 19.23
N LEU A 242 0.44 25.58 18.28
CA LEU A 242 0.90 25.28 16.92
C LEU A 242 1.42 26.53 16.20
N ALA A 243 0.66 27.64 16.24
CA ALA A 243 1.06 28.90 15.64
C ALA A 243 2.36 29.44 16.27
N CYS A 244 2.52 29.32 17.59
CA CYS A 244 3.73 29.74 18.28
C CYS A 244 4.95 28.91 17.86
N VAL A 245 4.85 27.57 17.89
CA VAL A 245 5.96 26.69 17.51
C VAL A 245 6.31 26.91 16.05
N ALA A 246 5.34 26.95 15.14
CA ALA A 246 5.56 27.25 13.73
C ALA A 246 6.25 28.62 13.53
N THR A 247 5.91 29.63 14.33
CA THR A 247 6.61 30.93 14.26
C THR A 247 8.06 30.82 14.71
N LEU A 248 8.32 30.13 15.82
CA LEU A 248 9.65 30.00 16.40
C LEU A 248 10.58 29.07 15.59
N THR A 249 10.02 28.15 14.83
CA THR A 249 10.76 27.28 13.89
C THR A 249 10.86 27.86 12.49
N ASP A 250 10.44 29.12 12.29
CA ASP A 250 10.37 29.77 10.97
C ASP A 250 9.64 28.92 9.93
N GLY A 251 8.46 28.42 10.32
CA GLY A 251 7.50 27.64 9.54
C GLY A 251 8.02 26.29 9.06
N ASP A 252 8.67 25.55 9.96
CA ASP A 252 9.11 24.17 9.72
C ASP A 252 7.92 23.30 9.24
N PRO A 253 8.07 22.59 8.09
CA PRO A 253 7.00 21.75 7.53
C PRO A 253 6.55 20.65 8.50
N THR A 254 7.41 20.17 9.38
CA THR A 254 7.10 19.15 10.38
C THR A 254 5.93 19.57 11.27
N VAL A 255 5.86 20.85 11.65
CA VAL A 255 4.76 21.36 12.50
C VAL A 255 3.45 21.34 11.73
N ALA A 256 3.48 21.69 10.44
CA ALA A 256 2.32 21.69 9.57
C ALA A 256 1.85 20.26 9.25
N ASP A 257 2.77 19.32 9.01
CA ASP A 257 2.46 17.91 8.77
C ASP A 257 1.74 17.28 9.97
N ASN A 258 2.22 17.55 11.18
CA ASN A 258 1.57 17.05 12.40
C ASN A 258 0.27 17.81 12.74
N ALA A 259 0.11 19.04 12.26
CA ALA A 259 -1.13 19.80 12.42
C ALA A 259 -2.21 19.41 11.40
N ALA A 260 -1.83 18.83 10.26
CA ALA A 260 -2.71 18.57 9.13
C ALA A 260 -3.97 17.80 9.52
N ALA A 261 -3.85 16.79 10.38
CA ALA A 261 -5.00 16.02 10.87
C ALA A 261 -6.05 16.90 11.57
N LEU A 262 -5.65 17.82 12.46
CA LEU A 262 -6.56 18.73 13.16
C LEU A 262 -7.27 19.68 12.20
N PHE A 263 -6.55 20.23 11.22
CA PHE A 263 -7.13 21.19 10.27
C PHE A 263 -7.97 20.53 9.18
N ALA A 264 -7.65 19.28 8.80
CA ALA A 264 -8.43 18.47 7.86
C ALA A 264 -9.64 17.77 8.52
N SER A 265 -9.69 17.70 9.85
CA SER A 265 -10.79 17.08 10.60
C SER A 265 -12.15 17.67 10.21
N PRO A 266 -13.12 16.85 9.75
CA PRO A 266 -14.49 17.31 9.51
C PRO A 266 -15.17 17.87 10.76
N ARG A 267 -14.73 17.43 11.95
CA ARG A 267 -15.30 17.82 13.24
C ARG A 267 -14.67 19.11 13.79
N HIS A 268 -13.35 19.27 13.69
CA HIS A 268 -12.60 20.32 14.37
C HIS A 268 -12.00 21.37 13.43
N GLY A 269 -11.81 21.03 12.15
CA GLY A 269 -11.04 21.84 11.20
C GLY A 269 -11.58 23.26 11.03
N ALA A 270 -12.90 23.42 10.90
CA ALA A 270 -13.51 24.75 10.76
C ALA A 270 -13.23 25.66 11.97
N ALA A 271 -13.33 25.13 13.18
CA ALA A 271 -13.03 25.87 14.40
C ALA A 271 -11.52 26.13 14.55
N ALA A 272 -10.67 25.19 14.15
CA ALA A 272 -9.22 25.36 14.15
C ALA A 272 -8.77 26.46 13.17
N PHE A 273 -9.30 26.47 11.95
CA PHE A 273 -9.05 27.53 10.96
C PHE A 273 -9.57 28.90 11.44
N ALA A 274 -10.74 28.95 12.07
CA ALA A 274 -11.27 30.18 12.65
C ALA A 274 -10.34 30.73 13.75
N ALA A 275 -9.89 29.87 14.68
CA ALA A 275 -8.96 30.24 15.74
C ALA A 275 -7.59 30.70 15.20
N LEU A 276 -7.09 30.08 14.13
CA LEU A 276 -5.83 30.46 13.50
C LEU A 276 -5.96 31.79 12.73
N THR A 277 -7.08 31.98 12.03
CA THR A 277 -7.39 33.23 11.33
C THR A 277 -7.48 34.40 12.30
N ALA A 278 -8.15 34.22 13.45
CA ALA A 278 -8.22 35.25 14.48
C ALA A 278 -6.83 35.69 14.97
N ARG A 279 -5.89 34.73 15.14
CA ARG A 279 -4.50 35.01 15.52
C ARG A 279 -3.71 35.70 14.42
N ALA A 280 -3.90 35.29 13.17
CA ALA A 280 -3.25 35.88 12.00
C ALA A 280 -3.58 37.37 11.81
N HIS A 281 -4.70 37.84 12.36
CA HIS A 281 -5.09 39.25 12.35
C HIS A 281 -4.42 40.11 13.44
N ALA A 282 -3.70 39.52 14.40
CA ALA A 282 -3.00 40.29 15.42
C ALA A 282 -1.78 41.02 14.82
N ASP A 283 -1.64 42.32 15.10
CA ASP A 283 -0.46 43.10 14.67
C ASP A 283 0.73 42.90 15.63
N THR A 284 1.20 41.66 15.68
CA THR A 284 2.32 41.20 16.52
C THR A 284 3.24 40.29 15.71
N PRO A 285 4.51 40.09 16.11
CA PRO A 285 5.38 39.10 15.46
C PRO A 285 4.75 37.71 15.38
N GLU A 286 4.01 37.31 16.40
CA GLU A 286 3.29 36.04 16.48
C GLU A 286 2.11 36.00 15.51
N GLY A 287 1.39 37.12 15.36
CA GLY A 287 0.32 37.23 14.36
C GLY A 287 0.84 37.11 12.93
N LYS A 288 2.02 37.67 12.63
CA LYS A 288 2.69 37.49 11.33
C LYS A 288 3.10 36.04 11.09
N GLY A 289 3.66 35.37 12.09
CA GLY A 289 3.99 33.95 12.01
C GLY A 289 2.74 33.06 11.86
N ALA A 290 1.67 33.37 12.59
CA ALA A 290 0.37 32.72 12.45
C ALA A 290 -0.23 32.91 11.06
N ALA A 291 -0.08 34.08 10.44
CA ALA A 291 -0.53 34.34 9.07
C ALA A 291 0.22 33.48 8.04
N ARG A 292 1.55 33.32 8.21
CA ARG A 292 2.34 32.39 7.38
C ARG A 292 1.90 30.94 7.58
N PHE A 293 1.72 30.53 8.83
CA PHE A 293 1.24 29.18 9.15
C PHE A 293 -0.16 28.91 8.59
N LEU A 294 -1.06 29.89 8.64
CA LEU A 294 -2.39 29.83 8.02
C LEU A 294 -2.31 29.57 6.52
N GLN A 295 -1.42 30.27 5.81
CA GLN A 295 -1.22 30.04 4.37
C GLN A 295 -0.72 28.62 4.09
N GLN A 296 0.21 28.12 4.90
CA GLN A 296 0.73 26.76 4.78
C GLN A 296 -0.36 25.71 5.04
N MET A 297 -1.17 25.87 6.09
CA MET A 297 -2.25 24.93 6.40
C MET A 297 -3.31 24.91 5.31
N LYS A 298 -3.66 26.07 4.74
CA LYS A 298 -4.58 26.11 3.58
C LYS A 298 -4.01 25.36 2.38
N ALA A 299 -2.75 25.61 2.03
CA ALA A 299 -2.10 24.94 0.90
C ALA A 299 -1.95 23.42 1.08
N MET A 300 -1.98 22.90 2.31
CA MET A 300 -1.85 21.47 2.59
C MET A 300 -3.19 20.73 2.69
N VAL A 301 -4.27 21.44 3.05
CA VAL A 301 -5.57 20.82 3.36
C VAL A 301 -6.62 21.12 2.27
N GLU A 302 -6.45 22.19 1.50
CA GLU A 302 -7.26 22.51 0.28
C GLU A 302 -6.71 21.78 -0.96
#